data_AF-A0A3N5UN28-F1
#
_entry.id   AF-A0A3N5UN28-F1
#
_cell.length_a   1.000
_cell.length_b   1.000
_cell.length_c   1.000
_cell.angle_alpha   90.00
_cell.angle_beta   90.00
_cell.angle_gamma   90.00
#
_symmetry.space_group_name_H-M   'P 1'
#
loop_
_entity.id
_entity.type
_entity.pdbx_description
1 polymer ?
#
loop_
_entity_poly.entity_id
_entity_poly.type
_entity_poly.pdbx_seq_one_letter_code
_entity_poly.pdbx_strand_id
1 'polypeptide(L)'
;TFTPPAIDYDRGGFWSITTYDSDGWLARDKAAISNSEATPNPDGSYTIRFNSPGSPNNVETPSPFTALLRVYVPKSKEIAMRYLRSESKNLLIK
;
A
#
# COMPACT_ATOMS: atom_id res chain seq x y z
N THR A 1 -7.91 -3.35 2.05
CA THR A 1 -7.88 -3.81 0.64
C THR A 1 -8.06 -2.62 -0.28
N PHE A 2 -7.39 -2.59 -1.42
CA PHE A 2 -7.51 -1.50 -2.40
C PHE A 2 -7.15 -1.96 -3.82
N THR A 3 -7.70 -1.28 -4.82
CA THR A 3 -7.23 -1.35 -6.20
C THR A 3 -6.21 -0.25 -6.40
N PRO A 4 -4.96 -0.53 -6.80
CA PRO A 4 -3.97 0.51 -7.03
C PRO A 4 -4.35 1.34 -8.26
N PRO A 5 -4.04 2.64 -8.30
CA PRO A 5 -4.17 3.41 -9.52
C PRO A 5 -3.20 2.87 -10.59
N ALA A 6 -3.50 3.16 -11.85
CA ALA A 6 -2.60 2.78 -12.94
C ALA A 6 -1.24 3.49 -12.82
N ILE A 7 -0.17 2.69 -12.84
CA ILE A 7 1.23 3.10 -12.80
C ILE A 7 1.91 2.87 -14.15
N ASP A 8 2.98 3.62 -14.40
CA ASP A 8 3.80 3.52 -15.61
C ASP A 8 4.96 2.53 -15.40
N TYR A 9 4.73 1.26 -15.71
CA TYR A 9 5.72 0.20 -15.49
C TYR A 9 7.00 0.39 -16.32
N ASP A 10 6.89 0.93 -17.53
CA ASP A 10 8.05 1.14 -18.43
C ASP A 10 9.02 2.18 -17.86
N ARG A 11 8.52 3.07 -17.01
CA ARG A 11 9.31 4.08 -16.28
C ARG A 11 9.61 3.68 -14.84
N GLY A 12 9.44 2.41 -14.49
CA GLY A 12 9.70 1.90 -13.15
C GLY A 12 8.66 2.33 -12.12
N GLY A 13 7.42 2.59 -12.53
CA GLY A 13 6.32 2.89 -11.63
C GLY A 13 5.99 1.71 -10.70
N PHE A 14 5.63 2.03 -9.47
CA PHE A 14 5.35 1.05 -8.41
C PHE A 14 4.50 1.70 -7.30
N TRP A 15 4.01 0.91 -6.35
CA TRP A 15 3.41 1.44 -5.12
C TRP A 15 4.03 0.77 -3.89
N SER A 16 3.98 1.44 -2.75
CA SER A 16 4.37 0.88 -1.47
C SER A 16 3.39 1.23 -0.37
N ILE A 17 3.17 0.31 0.58
CA ILE A 17 2.64 0.63 1.89
C ILE A 17 3.79 0.60 2.89
N THR A 18 3.96 1.68 3.64
CA THR A 18 4.97 1.80 4.71
C THR A 18 4.29 2.10 6.03
N THR A 19 4.72 1.46 7.10
CA THR A 19 4.17 1.63 8.45
C THR A 19 5.14 2.37 9.36
N TYR A 20 4.58 3.18 10.25
CA TYR A 20 5.31 4.01 11.19
C TYR A 20 4.68 3.87 12.58
N ASP A 21 5.47 3.98 13.64
CA ASP A 21 4.97 4.09 15.02
C ASP A 21 4.29 5.46 15.28
N SER A 22 3.85 5.69 16.51
CA SER A 22 3.22 6.96 16.92
C SER A 22 4.13 8.17 16.80
N ASP A 23 5.45 7.96 16.85
CA ASP A 23 6.46 9.02 16.77
C ASP A 23 6.90 9.28 15.32
N GLY A 24 6.42 8.47 14.37
CA GLY A 24 6.70 8.60 12.95
C GLY A 24 7.95 7.84 12.48
N TRP A 25 8.47 6.90 13.28
CA TRP A 25 9.65 6.10 12.95
C TRP A 25 9.29 4.73 12.34
N LEU A 26 10.22 4.17 11.56
CA LEU A 26 10.15 2.78 11.12
C LEU A 26 10.53 1.88 12.31
N ALA A 27 9.54 1.28 12.97
CA ALA A 27 9.73 0.52 14.20
C ALA A 27 9.92 -1.00 14.00
N ARG A 28 10.08 -1.46 12.75
CA ARG A 28 10.26 -2.88 12.37
C ARG A 28 11.23 -2.99 11.19
N ASP A 29 11.98 -4.08 11.13
CA ASP A 29 12.91 -4.36 10.03
C ASP A 29 12.17 -4.47 8.69
N LYS A 30 11.01 -5.14 8.69
CA LYS A 30 10.09 -5.19 7.54
C LYS A 30 8.86 -4.30 7.76
N ALA A 31 9.08 -2.98 7.74
CA ALA A 31 8.02 -1.97 7.89
C ALA A 31 7.35 -1.55 6.57
N ALA A 32 7.63 -2.23 5.45
CA ALA A 32 7.04 -1.89 4.16
C ALA A 32 6.77 -3.12 3.29
N ILE A 33 5.85 -2.95 2.35
CA ILE A 33 5.55 -3.89 1.27
C ILE A 33 5.22 -3.11 -0.01
N SER A 34 5.63 -3.61 -1.17
CA SER A 34 5.35 -3.02 -2.48
C SER A 34 4.62 -4.00 -3.41
N ASN A 35 4.19 -3.52 -4.58
CA ASN A 35 3.63 -4.39 -5.62
C ASN A 35 4.62 -5.41 -6.20
N SER A 36 5.92 -5.24 -6.01
CA SER A 36 6.90 -6.25 -6.46
C SER A 36 6.94 -7.47 -5.53
N GLU A 37 6.52 -7.31 -4.27
CA GLU A 37 6.48 -8.40 -3.28
C GLU A 37 5.05 -8.89 -3.01
N ALA A 38 4.05 -8.02 -3.16
CA ALA A 38 2.68 -8.34 -2.82
C ALA A 38 2.03 -9.25 -3.87
N THR A 39 1.24 -10.19 -3.38
CA THR A 39 0.40 -11.06 -4.21
C THR A 39 -0.97 -10.41 -4.44
N PRO A 40 -1.40 -10.20 -5.70
CA PRO A 40 -2.72 -9.66 -5.99
C PRO A 40 -3.83 -10.67 -5.72
N ASN A 41 -5.03 -10.18 -5.45
CA ASN A 41 -6.27 -10.96 -5.48
C ASN A 41 -6.63 -11.31 -6.94
N PRO A 42 -7.55 -12.27 -7.19
CA PRO A 42 -7.96 -12.65 -8.55
C PRO A 42 -8.51 -11.50 -9.42
N ASP A 43 -9.06 -10.47 -8.79
CA ASP A 43 -9.60 -9.26 -9.45
C ASP A 43 -8.54 -8.16 -9.67
N GLY A 44 -7.28 -8.40 -9.30
CA GLY A 44 -6.18 -7.43 -9.42
C GLY A 44 -6.09 -6.42 -8.27
N SER A 45 -7.01 -6.45 -7.30
CA SER A 45 -6.89 -5.67 -6.06
C SER A 45 -5.84 -6.27 -5.11
N TYR A 46 -5.43 -5.51 -4.09
CA TYR A 46 -4.47 -5.96 -3.08
C TYR A 46 -5.08 -5.86 -1.68
N THR A 47 -4.91 -6.93 -0.91
CA THR A 47 -5.22 -6.96 0.52
C THR A 47 -3.93 -7.03 1.30
N ILE A 48 -3.57 -5.93 1.99
CA ILE A 48 -2.46 -5.88 2.95
C ILE A 48 -3.02 -6.16 4.34
N ARG A 49 -2.34 -7.04 5.09
CA ARG A 49 -2.74 -7.44 6.44
C ARG A 49 -1.68 -6.96 7.42
N PHE A 50 -2.11 -6.58 8.61
CA PHE A 50 -1.22 -6.16 9.67
C PHE A 50 -1.26 -7.18 10.80
N ASN A 51 -0.10 -7.64 11.25
CA ASN A 51 0.02 -8.62 12.35
C ASN A 51 -0.85 -9.89 12.16
N SER A 52 -0.86 -10.43 10.94
CA SER A 52 -1.51 -11.70 10.54
C SER A 52 -0.47 -12.70 10.02
N PRO A 53 0.32 -13.34 10.92
CA PRO A 53 1.34 -14.30 10.53
C PRO A 53 0.79 -15.44 9.67
N GLY A 54 1.57 -15.86 8.66
CA GLY A 54 1.18 -16.93 7.73
C GLY A 54 0.22 -16.50 6.61
N SER A 55 -0.37 -15.30 6.68
CA SER A 55 -1.20 -14.79 5.59
C SER A 55 -0.37 -14.09 4.51
N PRO A 56 -0.79 -14.15 3.22
CA PRO A 56 -0.20 -13.33 2.17
C PRO A 56 -0.29 -11.84 2.48
N ASN A 57 0.73 -11.10 2.04
CA ASN A 57 0.86 -9.65 2.20
C ASN A 57 0.77 -9.17 3.66
N ASN A 58 1.32 -9.94 4.60
CA ASN A 58 1.40 -9.55 6.00
C ASN A 58 2.56 -8.56 6.24
N VAL A 59 2.26 -7.50 6.99
CA VAL A 59 3.24 -6.51 7.47
C VAL A 59 3.18 -6.49 9.00
N GLU A 60 4.32 -6.66 9.64
CA GLU A 60 4.42 -6.53 11.09
C GLU A 60 4.45 -5.05 11.49
N THR A 61 3.72 -4.70 12.54
CA THR A 61 3.56 -3.31 12.98
C THR A 61 3.61 -3.19 14.50
N PRO A 62 4.07 -2.04 15.04
CA PRO A 62 3.82 -1.68 16.42
C PRO A 62 2.31 -1.40 16.65
N SER A 63 1.91 -1.20 17.90
CA SER A 63 0.57 -0.70 18.23
C SER A 63 0.70 0.47 19.22
N PRO A 64 0.21 1.67 18.89
CA PRO A 64 -0.46 2.04 17.62
C PRO A 64 0.53 2.19 16.44
N PHE A 65 0.00 2.26 15.22
CA PHE A 65 0.78 2.56 14.01
C PHE A 65 -0.02 3.40 13.01
N THR A 66 0.69 4.03 12.08
CA THR A 66 0.13 4.66 10.88
C THR A 66 0.64 3.94 9.63
N ALA A 67 -0.21 3.77 8.61
CA ALA A 67 0.19 3.23 7.31
C ALA A 67 0.02 4.26 6.20
N LEU A 68 1.03 4.38 5.33
CA LEU A 68 1.00 5.27 4.16
C LEU A 68 1.11 4.47 2.87
N LEU A 69 0.08 4.57 2.03
CA LEU A 69 0.14 4.15 0.63
C LEU A 69 0.80 5.26 -0.20
N ARG A 70 1.90 4.94 -0.87
CA ARG A 70 2.57 5.80 -1.84
C ARG A 70 2.52 5.18 -3.22
N VAL A 71 2.29 6.03 -4.22
CA VAL A 71 2.23 5.65 -5.64
C VAL A 71 3.31 6.43 -6.36
N TYR A 72 4.21 5.71 -7.01
CA TYR A 72 5.36 6.26 -7.72
C TYR A 72 5.13 6.11 -9.23
N VAL A 73 5.33 7.20 -9.96
CA VAL A 73 5.11 7.28 -11.42
C VAL A 73 3.71 6.78 -11.83
N PRO A 74 2.62 7.41 -11.33
CA PRO A 74 1.28 7.14 -11.85
C PRO A 74 1.25 7.46 -13.35
N LYS A 75 0.43 6.73 -14.12
CA LYS A 75 0.32 6.94 -15.59
C LYS A 75 0.00 8.38 -15.97
N SER A 76 -0.74 9.11 -15.13
CA SER A 76 -0.95 10.56 -15.28
C SER A 76 -1.31 11.22 -13.95
N LYS A 77 -1.22 12.56 -13.92
CA LYS A 77 -1.68 13.37 -12.79
C LYS A 77 -3.18 13.19 -12.55
N GLU A 78 -3.98 13.11 -13.60
CA GLU A 78 -5.44 12.95 -13.54
C GLU A 78 -5.81 11.62 -12.90
N ILE A 79 -5.12 10.54 -13.26
CA ILE A 79 -5.30 9.22 -12.65
C ILE A 79 -4.99 9.27 -11.15
N ALA A 80 -3.86 9.90 -10.77
CA ALA A 80 -3.48 10.06 -9.37
C ALA A 80 -4.51 10.90 -8.59
N MET A 81 -4.96 12.02 -9.16
CA MET A 81 -5.93 12.90 -8.51
C MET A 81 -7.30 12.26 -8.38
N ARG A 82 -7.76 11.49 -9.37
CA ARG A 82 -9.01 10.71 -9.28
C ARG A 82 -8.91 9.70 -8.13
N TYR A 83 -7.82 8.93 -8.09
CA TYR A 83 -7.60 7.96 -7.04
C TYR A 83 -7.69 8.59 -5.64
N LEU A 84 -6.99 9.71 -5.44
CA LEU A 84 -6.99 10.44 -4.16
C LEU A 84 -8.36 11.00 -3.78
N ARG A 85 -9.20 11.42 -4.73
CA ARG A 85 -10.49 12.07 -4.44
C ARG A 85 -11.65 11.11 -4.25
N SER A 86 -11.67 9.98 -4.97
CA SER A 86 -12.81 9.05 -5.00
C SER A 86 -12.49 7.67 -4.45
N GLU A 87 -11.38 7.08 -4.87
CA GLU A 87 -11.10 5.65 -4.60
C GLU A 87 -10.44 5.44 -3.23
N SER A 88 -9.63 6.40 -2.78
CA SER A 88 -8.99 6.39 -1.45
C SER A 88 -9.98 6.35 -0.29
N LYS A 89 -11.21 6.86 -0.47
CA LYS A 89 -12.25 6.89 0.57
C LYS A 89 -12.72 5.50 0.98
N ASN A 90 -12.55 4.52 0.10
CA ASN A 90 -12.90 3.13 0.37
C ASN A 90 -11.71 2.32 0.93
N LEU A 91 -10.57 2.97 1.18
CA LEU A 91 -9.42 2.33 1.80
C LEU A 91 -9.73 2.05 3.27
N LEU A 92 -10.16 0.82 3.54
CA LEU A 92 -10.37 0.35 4.90
C LEU A 92 -9.11 -0.34 5.40
N ILE A 93 -8.52 0.21 6.46
CA ILE A 93 -7.62 -0.51 7.36
C ILE A 93 -8.55 -1.33 8.27
N LYS A 94 -8.48 -2.64 8.15
CA LYS A 94 -9.24 -3.58 8.97
C LYS A 94 -8.30 -4.35 9.87
#